data_AF-A0ABD7VFM0-F1
#
_entry.id   AF-A0ABD7VFM0-F1
#
_cell.length_a   1.000
_cell.length_b   1.000
_cell.length_c   1.000
_cell.angle_alpha   90.00
_cell.angle_beta   90.00
_cell.angle_gamma   90.00
#
_symmetry.space_group_name_H-M   'P 1'
#
loop_
_entity.id
_entity.type
_entity.pdbx_description
1 polymer ?
#
loop_
_entity_poly.entity_id
_entity_poly.type
_entity_poly.pdbx_seq_one_letter_code
_entity_poly.pdbx_strand_id
1 'polypeptide(L)'
;MKVKVTNSGTCPRGLWSMGAIKMIGIGASRELTLTEAELEQAKKIDVLSFEVVEAPSGDEKAELLAKLKALGIDAAGNSKVETLRKKLEEAEAAAEKEKVVDELKALNVEFDAEANLEALQAALAAAKA
;
A
#
# COMPACT_ATOMS: atom_id res chain seq x y z
N MET A 1 -1.68 10.75 -9.72
CA MET A 1 -0.59 10.68 -10.73
C MET A 1 -1.05 11.35 -12.02
N LYS A 2 -0.13 11.92 -12.80
CA LYS A 2 -0.46 12.42 -14.15
C LYS A 2 -0.08 11.38 -15.19
N VAL A 3 -1.07 11.00 -15.99
CA VAL A 3 -0.92 10.01 -17.04
C VAL A 3 -1.37 10.64 -18.35
N LYS A 4 -0.51 10.57 -19.36
CA LYS A 4 -0.87 10.88 -20.74
C LYS A 4 -1.58 9.66 -21.32
N VAL A 5 -2.83 9.87 -21.67
CA VAL A 5 -3.69 8.84 -22.26
C VAL A 5 -3.86 9.14 -23.74
N THR A 6 -3.52 8.19 -24.58
CA THR A 6 -3.63 8.29 -26.04
C THR A 6 -4.71 7.35 -26.53
N ASN A 7 -5.64 7.85 -27.35
CA ASN A 7 -6.69 7.03 -27.95
C ASN A 7 -6.32 6.66 -29.39
N SER A 8 -6.00 5.38 -29.60
CA SER A 8 -5.68 4.81 -30.92
C SER A 8 -6.89 4.14 -31.57
N GLY A 9 -8.07 4.20 -30.94
CA GLY A 9 -9.31 3.61 -31.45
C GLY A 9 -9.97 4.45 -32.53
N THR A 10 -10.98 3.87 -33.18
CA THR A 10 -11.75 4.50 -34.27
C THR A 10 -12.90 5.38 -33.78
N CYS A 11 -13.09 5.52 -32.46
CA CYS A 11 -14.14 6.33 -31.85
C CYS A 11 -13.64 7.10 -30.62
N PRO A 12 -14.26 8.24 -30.26
CA PRO A 12 -13.95 8.94 -29.02
C PRO A 12 -14.21 8.05 -27.80
N ARG A 13 -13.33 8.12 -26.79
CA ARG A 13 -13.46 7.35 -25.55
C ARG A 13 -13.55 8.26 -24.35
N GLY A 14 -14.50 7.96 -23.47
CA GLY A 14 -14.64 8.60 -22.17
C GLY A 14 -13.82 7.84 -21.12
N LEU A 15 -13.04 8.58 -20.34
CA LEU A 15 -12.29 8.04 -19.22
C LEU A 15 -12.75 8.70 -17.92
N TRP A 16 -13.04 7.90 -16.89
CA TRP A 16 -13.33 8.43 -15.56
C TRP A 16 -12.05 8.98 -14.92
N SER A 17 -12.09 10.24 -14.49
CA SER A 17 -10.95 10.93 -13.88
C SER A 17 -11.46 11.98 -12.91
N MET A 18 -11.04 11.90 -11.64
CA MET A 18 -11.32 12.90 -10.61
C MET A 18 -12.82 13.22 -10.46
N GLY A 19 -13.68 12.20 -10.56
CA GLY A 19 -15.13 12.35 -10.40
C GLY A 19 -15.87 12.85 -11.65
N ALA A 20 -15.22 12.93 -12.80
CA ALA A 20 -15.85 13.32 -14.06
C ALA A 20 -15.37 12.46 -15.23
N ILE A 21 -16.22 12.31 -16.26
CA ILE A 21 -15.83 11.67 -17.52
C ILE A 21 -15.08 12.68 -18.38
N LYS A 22 -13.83 12.36 -18.71
CA LYS A 22 -13.00 13.13 -19.63
C LYS A 22 -12.96 12.42 -20.98
N MET A 23 -13.42 13.12 -22.02
CA MET A 23 -13.39 12.60 -23.39
C MET A 23 -12.01 12.77 -24.02
N ILE A 24 -11.57 11.74 -24.73
CA ILE A 24 -10.37 11.71 -25.56
C ILE A 24 -10.82 11.42 -27.00
N GLY A 25 -10.51 12.35 -27.90
CA GLY A 25 -10.83 12.23 -29.33
C GLY A 25 -10.05 11.12 -30.03
N ILE A 26 -10.41 10.82 -31.27
CA ILE A 26 -9.74 9.82 -32.11
C ILE A 26 -8.32 10.30 -32.42
N GLY A 27 -7.30 9.47 -32.19
CA GLY A 27 -5.89 9.80 -32.43
C GLY A 27 -5.33 10.88 -31.49
N ALA A 28 -6.09 11.32 -30.49
CA ALA A 28 -5.68 12.38 -29.59
C ALA A 28 -5.00 11.82 -28.34
N SER A 29 -4.04 12.58 -27.82
CA SER A 29 -3.45 12.36 -26.50
C SER A 29 -3.91 13.43 -25.53
N ARG A 30 -4.16 13.06 -24.27
CA ARG A 30 -4.53 14.00 -23.22
C ARG A 30 -3.86 13.62 -21.91
N GLU A 31 -3.29 14.61 -21.23
CA GLU A 31 -2.78 14.45 -19.89
C GLU A 31 -3.94 14.53 -18.89
N LEU A 32 -4.10 13.47 -18.10
CA LEU A 32 -5.16 13.33 -17.11
C LEU A 32 -4.55 12.98 -15.76
N THR A 33 -5.12 13.57 -14.71
CA THR A 33 -4.83 13.16 -13.34
C THR A 33 -5.70 11.96 -13.01
N LEU A 34 -5.07 10.82 -12.77
CA LEU A 34 -5.73 9.58 -12.40
C LEU A 34 -5.24 9.11 -11.03
N THR A 35 -6.13 8.45 -10.29
CA THR A 35 -5.80 7.58 -9.16
C THR A 35 -5.36 6.21 -9.66
N GLU A 36 -4.72 5.41 -8.81
CA GLU A 36 -4.23 4.07 -9.19
C GLU A 36 -5.39 3.13 -9.59
N ALA A 37 -6.50 3.19 -8.84
CA ALA A 37 -7.72 2.44 -9.16
C ALA A 37 -8.33 2.85 -10.51
N GLU A 38 -8.36 4.14 -10.83
CA GLU A 38 -8.86 4.64 -12.12
C GLU A 38 -7.96 4.19 -13.28
N LEU A 39 -6.63 4.16 -13.10
CA LEU A 39 -5.71 3.67 -14.12
C LEU A 39 -5.86 2.17 -14.36
N GLU A 40 -5.99 1.37 -13.31
CA GLU A 40 -6.23 -0.08 -13.44
C GLU A 40 -7.54 -0.38 -14.19
N GLN A 41 -8.59 0.41 -13.95
CA GLN A 41 -9.82 0.31 -14.75
C GLN A 41 -9.60 0.77 -16.19
N ALA A 42 -8.88 1.87 -16.40
CA ALA A 42 -8.59 2.44 -17.72
C ALA A 42 -7.79 1.49 -18.61
N LYS A 43 -6.83 0.76 -18.04
CA LYS A 43 -6.00 -0.24 -18.73
C LYS A 43 -6.79 -1.39 -19.36
N LYS A 44 -8.04 -1.63 -18.91
CA LYS A 44 -8.93 -2.64 -19.52
C LYS A 44 -9.44 -2.22 -20.90
N ILE A 45 -9.20 -0.97 -21.30
CA ILE A 45 -9.57 -0.46 -22.61
C ILE A 45 -8.37 -0.60 -23.53
N ASP A 46 -8.33 -1.67 -24.33
CA ASP A 46 -7.17 -2.05 -25.17
C ASP A 46 -6.76 -0.98 -26.20
N VAL A 47 -7.68 -0.13 -26.61
CA VAL A 47 -7.44 0.94 -27.60
C VAL A 47 -6.79 2.20 -26.99
N LEU A 48 -6.62 2.24 -25.66
CA LEU A 48 -5.97 3.34 -24.96
C LEU A 48 -4.54 2.97 -24.57
N SER A 49 -3.60 3.89 -24.82
CA SER A 49 -2.22 3.78 -24.37
C SER A 49 -1.97 4.77 -23.23
N PHE A 50 -1.24 4.33 -22.21
CA PHE A 50 -1.01 5.08 -20.98
C PHE A 50 0.49 5.31 -20.78
N GLU A 51 0.90 6.58 -20.73
CA GLU A 51 2.26 7.00 -20.46
C GLU A 51 2.26 7.82 -19.17
N VAL A 52 2.96 7.34 -18.13
CA VAL A 52 3.01 8.03 -16.83
C VAL A 52 3.97 9.23 -16.95
N VAL A 53 3.41 10.44 -16.99
CA VAL A 53 4.19 11.70 -17.11
C VAL A 53 4.67 12.16 -15.74
N GLU A 54 3.85 11.97 -14.71
CA GLU A 54 4.20 12.23 -13.33
C GLU A 54 3.71 11.03 -12.53
N ALA A 55 4.66 10.21 -12.07
CA ALA A 55 4.38 9.10 -11.16
C ALA A 55 3.58 9.63 -9.95
N PRO A 56 2.76 8.78 -9.29
CA PRO A 56 2.20 9.19 -8.00
C PRO A 56 3.39 9.60 -7.14
N SER A 57 3.46 10.88 -6.79
CA SER A 57 4.50 11.39 -5.91
C SER A 57 4.53 10.47 -4.69
N GLY A 58 5.64 9.77 -4.52
CA GLY A 58 6.33 9.33 -3.30
C GLY A 58 5.60 8.96 -2.00
N ASP A 59 4.30 9.15 -1.83
CA ASP A 59 3.61 9.05 -0.56
C ASP A 59 3.60 7.62 -0.05
N GLU A 60 3.35 6.60 -0.86
CA GLU A 60 3.38 5.23 -0.34
C GLU A 60 4.77 4.79 0.15
N LYS A 61 5.84 5.14 -0.56
CA LYS A 61 7.19 4.82 -0.08
C LYS A 61 7.56 5.67 1.13
N ALA A 62 7.25 6.95 1.11
CA ALA A 62 7.56 7.87 2.18
C ALA A 62 6.75 7.54 3.45
N GLU A 63 5.49 7.15 3.31
CA GLU A 63 4.62 6.67 4.39
C GLU A 63 5.10 5.32 4.91
N LEU A 64 5.47 4.37 4.06
CA LEU A 64 6.05 3.10 4.50
C LEU A 64 7.38 3.31 5.22
N LEU A 65 8.23 4.22 4.72
CA LEU A 65 9.48 4.61 5.38
C LEU A 65 9.22 5.34 6.70
N ALA A 66 8.22 6.22 6.76
CA ALA A 66 7.82 6.92 7.97
C ALA A 66 7.25 5.96 9.02
N LYS A 67 6.42 4.99 8.61
CA LYS A 67 5.89 3.93 9.48
C LYS A 67 7.00 3.01 9.98
N LEU A 68 7.90 2.58 9.10
CA LEU A 68 9.08 1.79 9.48
C LEU A 68 9.98 2.56 10.45
N LYS A 69 10.22 3.86 10.19
CA LYS A 69 11.01 4.72 11.06
C LYS A 69 10.33 4.98 12.40
N ALA A 70 9.01 5.09 12.44
CA ALA A 70 8.23 5.18 13.67
C ALA A 70 8.30 3.89 14.51
N LEU A 71 8.44 2.74 13.84
CA LEU A 71 8.73 1.44 14.45
C LEU A 71 10.23 1.23 14.75
N GLY A 72 11.07 2.25 14.55
CA GLY A 72 12.51 2.19 14.85
C GLY A 72 13.39 1.52 13.78
N ILE A 73 12.82 1.20 12.61
CA ILE A 73 13.51 0.51 11.52
C ILE A 73 13.88 1.52 10.43
N ASP A 74 15.18 1.82 10.32
CA ASP A 74 15.69 2.67 9.24
C ASP A 74 15.87 1.84 7.97
N ALA A 75 14.94 2.02 7.01
CA ALA A 75 15.03 1.38 5.72
C ALA A 75 15.61 2.34 4.68
N ALA A 76 16.61 1.89 3.93
CA ALA A 76 17.23 2.70 2.88
C ALA A 76 16.20 3.14 1.84
N GLY A 77 16.16 4.44 1.53
CA GLY A 77 15.21 5.06 0.59
C GLY A 77 15.25 4.50 -0.85
N ASN A 78 16.25 3.69 -1.18
CA ASN A 78 16.36 2.99 -2.46
C ASN A 78 15.69 1.61 -2.49
N SER A 79 15.04 1.19 -1.40
CA SER A 79 14.35 -0.10 -1.29
C SER A 79 13.08 -0.12 -2.16
N LYS A 80 12.77 -1.29 -2.74
CA LYS A 80 11.51 -1.50 -3.47
C LYS A 80 10.32 -1.46 -2.50
N VAL A 81 9.16 -1.03 -2.98
CA VAL A 81 7.92 -0.91 -2.17
C VAL A 81 7.56 -2.26 -1.53
N GLU A 82 7.68 -3.35 -2.29
CA GLU A 82 7.42 -4.70 -1.77
C GLU A 82 8.35 -5.08 -0.63
N THR A 83 9.63 -4.70 -0.69
CA THR A 83 10.60 -4.96 0.39
C THR A 83 10.29 -4.11 1.62
N LEU A 84 9.83 -2.88 1.43
CA LEU A 84 9.40 -2.00 2.53
C LEU A 84 8.14 -2.53 3.19
N ARG A 85 7.14 -2.98 2.42
CA ARG A 85 5.92 -3.62 2.96
C ARG A 85 6.24 -4.88 3.76
N LYS A 86 7.06 -5.77 3.21
CA LYS A 86 7.46 -7.01 3.90
C LYS A 86 8.19 -6.71 5.22
N LYS A 87 9.11 -5.74 5.22
CA LYS A 87 9.77 -5.29 6.46
C LYS A 87 8.80 -4.69 7.46
N LEU A 88 7.76 -4.00 6.98
CA LEU A 88 6.73 -3.40 7.83
C LEU A 88 5.87 -4.50 8.46
N GLU A 89 5.44 -5.49 7.69
CA GLU A 89 4.73 -6.66 8.24
C GLU A 89 5.58 -7.44 9.25
N GLU A 90 6.87 -7.66 8.98
CA GLU A 90 7.78 -8.30 9.94
C GLU A 90 7.94 -7.46 11.22
N ALA A 91 8.00 -6.13 11.09
CA ALA A 91 8.09 -5.20 12.20
C ALA A 91 6.80 -5.15 13.03
N GLU A 92 5.63 -5.13 12.38
CA GLU A 92 4.34 -5.16 13.04
C GLU A 92 4.12 -6.50 13.75
N ALA A 93 4.52 -7.61 13.13
CA ALA A 93 4.47 -8.92 13.78
C ALA A 93 5.42 -9.01 14.98
N ALA A 94 6.62 -8.42 14.90
CA ALA A 94 7.54 -8.34 16.03
C ALA A 94 6.99 -7.43 17.16
N ALA A 95 6.44 -6.27 16.80
CA ALA A 95 5.82 -5.35 17.75
C ALA A 95 4.55 -5.93 18.39
N GLU A 96 3.76 -6.71 17.66
CA GLU A 96 2.60 -7.41 18.21
C GLU A 96 3.02 -8.54 19.16
N LYS A 97 4.06 -9.31 18.81
CA LYS A 97 4.69 -10.27 19.74
C LYS A 97 5.16 -9.59 21.01
N GLU A 98 5.91 -8.49 20.90
CA GLU A 98 6.38 -7.74 22.07
C GLU A 98 5.23 -7.20 22.90
N LYS A 99 4.20 -6.60 22.30
CA LYS A 99 3.02 -6.12 23.04
C LYS A 99 2.31 -7.25 23.79
N VAL A 100 2.10 -8.39 23.16
CA VAL A 100 1.46 -9.56 23.81
C VAL A 100 2.32 -10.05 24.98
N VAL A 101 3.64 -10.11 24.78
CA VAL A 101 4.61 -10.49 25.82
C VAL A 101 4.65 -9.47 26.97
N ASP A 102 4.69 -8.17 26.67
CA ASP A 102 4.68 -7.09 27.66
C ASP A 102 3.37 -7.06 28.45
N GLU A 103 2.23 -7.26 27.80
CA GLU A 103 0.93 -7.35 28.48
C GLU A 103 0.84 -8.61 29.35
N LEU A 104 1.35 -9.76 28.89
CA LEU A 104 1.45 -10.98 29.70
C LEU A 104 2.38 -10.78 30.92
N LYS A 105 3.53 -10.12 30.74
CA LYS A 105 4.42 -9.74 31.85
C LYS A 105 3.77 -8.74 32.79
N ALA A 106 3.03 -7.76 32.27
CA ALA A 106 2.33 -6.76 33.07
C ALA A 106 1.18 -7.38 33.89
N LEU A 107 0.51 -8.39 33.32
CA LEU A 107 -0.47 -9.24 34.01
C LEU A 107 0.19 -10.30 34.91
N ASN A 108 1.53 -10.38 34.92
CA ASN A 108 2.34 -11.32 35.69
C ASN A 108 1.97 -12.79 35.42
N VAL A 109 1.58 -13.09 34.19
CA VAL A 109 1.19 -14.43 33.72
C VAL A 109 2.46 -15.16 33.28
N GLU A 110 2.70 -16.36 33.78
CA GLU A 110 3.76 -17.23 33.25
C GLU A 110 3.38 -17.67 31.84
N PHE A 111 4.16 -17.21 30.86
CA PHE A 111 4.09 -17.67 29.48
C PHE A 111 5.42 -18.28 29.08
N ASP A 112 5.35 -19.28 28.22
CA ASP A 112 6.53 -19.95 27.70
C ASP A 112 7.14 -19.08 26.59
N ALA A 113 8.42 -18.70 26.76
CA ALA A 113 9.11 -17.81 25.81
C ALA A 113 9.39 -18.49 24.45
N GLU A 114 9.25 -19.82 24.36
CA GLU A 114 9.33 -20.59 23.12
C GLU A 114 7.93 -20.83 22.50
N ALA A 115 6.86 -20.37 23.13
CA ALA A 115 5.50 -20.50 22.60
C ALA A 115 5.31 -19.68 21.31
N ASN A 116 4.49 -20.21 20.41
CA ASN A 116 4.12 -19.52 19.18
C ASN A 116 3.19 -18.32 19.47
N LEU A 117 3.06 -17.42 18.49
CA LEU A 117 2.22 -16.21 18.57
C LEU A 117 0.78 -16.52 19.01
N GLU A 118 0.19 -17.59 18.49
CA GLU A 118 -1.15 -18.04 18.85
C GLU A 118 -1.27 -18.43 20.33
N ALA A 119 -0.29 -19.14 20.88
CA ALA A 119 -0.30 -19.56 22.28
C ALA A 119 -0.09 -18.37 23.23
N LEU A 120 0.76 -17.41 22.87
CA LEU A 120 0.94 -16.17 23.63
C LEU A 120 -0.33 -15.31 23.61
N GLN A 121 -0.99 -15.17 22.46
CA GLN A 121 -2.26 -14.45 22.35
C GLN A 121 -3.40 -15.16 23.10
N ALA A 122 -3.45 -16.49 23.05
CA ALA A 122 -4.42 -17.28 23.82
C ALA A 122 -4.22 -17.13 25.32
N ALA A 123 -2.98 -17.13 25.81
CA ALA A 123 -2.67 -16.87 27.22
C ALA A 123 -3.09 -15.45 27.64
N LEU A 124 -2.91 -14.46 26.76
CA LEU A 124 -3.30 -13.08 27.03
C LEU A 124 -4.82 -12.92 27.05
N ALA A 125 -5.53 -13.54 26.11
CA ALA A 125 -6.99 -13.56 26.09
C ALA A 125 -7.56 -14.29 27.32
N ALA A 126 -6.94 -15.40 27.74
CA ALA A 126 -7.31 -16.13 28.94
C ALA A 126 -7.03 -15.35 30.24
N ALA A 127 -5.96 -14.55 30.27
CA ALA A 127 -5.63 -13.70 31.43
C ALA A 127 -6.48 -12.44 31.54
N LYS A 128 -7.07 -11.97 30.43
CA LYS A 128 -8.00 -10.83 30.38
C LYS A 128 -9.48 -11.22 30.51
N ALA A 129 -9.80 -12.51 30.48
CA ALA A 129 -11.16 -13.06 30.66
C ALA A 129 -11.49 -13.29 32.15
#